data_AF-A0A5B1LMN6-F1
#
_entry.id   AF-A0A5B1LMN6-F1
#
_cell.length_a   1.000
_cell.length_b   1.000
_cell.length_c   1.000
_cell.angle_alpha   90.00
_cell.angle_beta   90.00
_cell.angle_gamma   90.00
#
_symmetry.space_group_name_H-M   'P 1'
#
loop_
_entity.id
_entity.type
_entity.pdbx_description
1 polymer ?
#
loop_
_entity_poly.entity_id
_entity_poly.type
_entity_poly.pdbx_seq_one_letter_code
_entity_poly.pdbx_strand_id
1 'polypeptide(L)'
;MPPIVDWRHVSAADFRVPADRRLSDLTAELTELLGTPRSETRELALAVLCTWIERGVYDDLLPGLGDGIATGLVSGIGEQDTDSVYRRSFSALVVAEVIDRDTRKPRVARAKVHEWGDKLATWFLLERDERGYVPGKGWAHSIAHGADALGALARSPHCGPGELLVVLDVIGDRVTRPRQATVWYSGEADRLAMTTIHVLGRGLVPDELVEPWLERIALAARPPRERSDGDDVYLQTGNAAAFLRALYLQLALGPATPPRRSDLVLNLVQLLRRAHPAYLGPSHHRA
;
A
#
# COMPACT_ATOMS: atom_id res chain seq x y z
N MET A 1 -5.88 -0.93 29.61
CA MET A 1 -5.21 -0.22 30.73
C MET A 1 -4.99 1.23 30.29
N PRO A 2 -5.02 2.22 31.19
CA PRO A 2 -4.55 3.55 30.84
C PRO A 2 -3.06 3.48 30.43
N PRO A 3 -2.62 4.27 29.43
CA PRO A 3 -1.23 4.25 28.98
C PRO A 3 -0.31 4.63 30.13
N ILE A 4 0.80 3.90 30.27
CA ILE A 4 1.81 4.14 31.32
C ILE A 4 2.63 5.39 30.95
N VAL A 5 2.65 5.74 29.66
CA VAL A 5 3.40 6.85 29.09
C VAL A 5 2.44 7.91 28.54
N ASP A 6 2.71 9.18 28.86
CA ASP A 6 2.08 10.30 28.16
C ASP A 6 2.75 10.50 26.80
N TRP A 7 2.22 9.82 25.78
CA TRP A 7 2.73 9.91 24.41
C TRP A 7 2.57 11.32 23.81
N ARG A 8 1.63 12.13 24.30
CA ARG A 8 1.50 13.53 23.86
C ARG A 8 2.67 14.35 24.39
N HIS A 9 3.10 14.10 25.62
CA HIS A 9 4.33 14.69 26.14
C HIS A 9 5.57 14.24 25.34
N VAL A 10 5.67 12.96 24.99
CA VAL A 10 6.77 12.46 24.13
C VAL A 10 6.80 13.20 22.79
N SER A 11 5.65 13.37 22.13
CA SER A 11 5.59 14.13 20.87
C SER A 11 5.94 15.61 21.06
N ALA A 12 5.45 16.26 22.12
CA ALA A 12 5.78 17.65 22.44
C ALA A 12 7.26 17.84 22.78
N ALA A 13 7.93 16.81 23.29
CA ALA A 13 9.36 16.77 23.58
C ALA A 13 10.19 16.27 22.38
N ASP A 14 9.76 16.59 21.15
CA ASP A 14 10.39 16.20 19.89
C ASP A 14 10.68 14.69 19.81
N PHE A 15 9.71 13.87 20.20
CA PHE A 15 9.79 12.40 20.15
C PHE A 15 11.02 11.83 20.88
N ARG A 16 11.53 12.49 21.92
CA ARG A 16 12.67 11.94 22.68
C ARG A 16 12.26 10.65 23.40
N VAL A 17 13.09 9.61 23.28
CA VAL A 17 12.87 8.34 23.99
C VAL A 17 12.90 8.59 25.51
N PRO A 18 11.85 8.24 26.26
CA PRO A 18 11.84 8.30 27.72
C PRO A 18 13.00 7.50 28.32
N ALA A 19 13.82 8.14 29.15
CA ALA A 19 15.02 7.53 29.74
C ALA A 19 14.74 6.66 30.98
N ASP A 20 13.56 6.81 31.57
CA ASP A 20 13.11 6.13 32.79
C ASP A 20 12.40 4.78 32.51
N ARG A 21 12.31 4.39 31.24
CA ARG A 21 11.62 3.16 30.78
C ARG A 21 12.49 2.39 29.81
N ARG A 22 12.31 1.06 29.76
CA ARG A 22 12.99 0.21 28.78
C ARG A 22 12.35 0.41 27.41
N LEU A 23 13.17 0.51 26.37
CA LEU A 23 12.71 0.63 24.99
C LEU A 23 11.71 -0.48 24.62
N SER A 24 11.95 -1.72 25.04
CA SER A 24 11.05 -2.85 24.80
C SER A 24 9.64 -2.64 25.35
N ASP A 25 9.51 -2.06 26.54
CA ASP A 25 8.21 -1.82 27.18
C ASP A 25 7.46 -0.69 26.43
N LEU A 26 8.20 0.35 26.03
CA LEU A 26 7.69 1.44 25.20
C LEU A 26 7.21 0.95 23.83
N THR A 27 8.00 0.11 23.16
CA THR A 27 7.65 -0.49 21.87
C THR A 27 6.42 -1.37 21.98
N ALA A 28 6.30 -2.18 23.03
CA ALA A 28 5.14 -3.04 23.25
C ALA A 28 3.86 -2.22 23.40
N GLU A 29 3.88 -1.18 24.24
CA GLU A 29 2.73 -0.27 24.42
C GLU A 29 2.36 0.42 23.10
N LEU A 30 3.33 1.01 22.38
CA LEU A 30 3.07 1.64 21.07
C LEU A 30 2.47 0.66 20.07
N THR A 31 2.94 -0.59 20.05
CA THR A 31 2.46 -1.64 19.15
C THR A 31 0.99 -2.02 19.44
N GLU A 32 0.59 -2.06 20.71
CA GLU A 32 -0.80 -2.24 21.10
C GLU A 32 -1.67 -1.05 20.66
N LEU A 33 -1.16 0.18 20.82
CA LEU A 33 -1.87 1.40 20.43
C LEU A 33 -2.11 1.50 18.92
N LEU A 34 -1.30 0.86 18.07
CA LEU A 34 -1.56 0.78 16.61
C LEU A 34 -2.91 0.13 16.27
N GLY A 35 -3.47 -0.70 17.16
CA GLY A 35 -4.76 -1.36 16.97
C GLY A 35 -5.97 -0.62 17.53
N THR A 36 -5.78 0.54 18.18
CA THR A 36 -6.90 1.21 18.87
C THR A 36 -7.85 1.92 17.89
N PRO A 37 -9.17 1.94 18.14
CA PRO A 37 -10.12 2.69 17.32
C PRO A 37 -10.01 4.22 17.50
N ARG A 38 -9.27 4.70 18.52
CA ARG A 38 -9.03 6.13 18.73
C ARG A 38 -7.95 6.64 17.77
N SER A 39 -8.35 7.29 16.68
CA SER A 39 -7.43 7.78 15.63
C SER A 39 -6.27 8.59 16.19
N GLU A 40 -6.53 9.56 17.06
CA GLU A 40 -5.48 10.41 17.66
C GLU A 40 -4.40 9.59 18.35
N THR A 41 -4.78 8.57 19.12
CA THR A 41 -3.84 7.72 19.84
C THR A 41 -3.08 6.80 18.90
N ARG A 42 -3.79 6.23 17.91
CA ARG A 42 -3.22 5.34 16.90
C ARG A 42 -2.18 6.04 16.02
N GLU A 43 -2.52 7.22 15.51
CA GLU A 43 -1.66 8.03 14.66
C GLU A 43 -0.47 8.59 15.43
N LEU A 44 -0.66 8.96 16.70
CA LEU A 44 0.45 9.34 17.58
C LEU A 44 1.42 8.19 17.80
N ALA A 45 0.91 6.97 18.05
CA ALA A 45 1.76 5.79 18.22
C ALA A 45 2.57 5.47 16.95
N LEU A 46 1.93 5.57 15.78
CA LEU A 46 2.60 5.45 14.49
C LEU A 46 3.70 6.50 14.33
N ALA A 47 3.39 7.78 14.58
CA ALA A 47 4.35 8.87 14.44
C ALA A 47 5.58 8.70 15.33
N VAL A 48 5.38 8.27 16.59
CA VAL A 48 6.48 7.96 17.52
C VAL A 48 7.33 6.81 16.98
N LEU A 49 6.72 5.69 16.58
CA LEU A 49 7.45 4.53 16.06
C LEU A 49 8.25 4.89 14.80
N CYS A 50 7.63 5.52 13.81
CA CYS A 50 8.31 5.92 12.58
C CYS A 50 9.46 6.88 12.87
N THR A 51 9.25 7.90 13.70
CA THR A 51 10.31 8.85 14.07
C THR A 51 11.50 8.14 14.74
N TRP A 52 11.25 7.18 15.62
CA TRP A 52 12.30 6.43 16.29
C TRP A 52 13.06 5.51 15.33
N ILE A 53 12.37 4.87 14.38
CA ILE A 53 12.98 4.07 13.31
C ILE A 53 13.87 4.96 12.42
N GLU A 54 13.35 6.10 11.95
CA GLU A 54 14.08 7.06 11.11
C GLU A 54 15.35 7.59 11.80
N ARG A 55 15.25 7.90 13.10
CA ARG A 55 16.38 8.38 13.91
C ARG A 55 17.37 7.28 14.29
N GLY A 56 17.05 6.01 14.00
CA GLY A 56 17.92 4.86 14.26
C GLY A 56 17.94 4.37 15.69
N VAL A 57 16.92 4.71 16.50
CA VAL A 57 16.74 4.17 17.86
C VAL A 57 16.72 2.63 17.85
N TYR A 58 16.22 2.06 16.75
CA TYR A 58 16.10 0.61 16.55
C TYR A 58 17.15 0.02 15.61
N ASP A 59 18.22 0.73 15.20
CA ASP A 59 19.13 0.23 14.14
C ASP A 59 19.70 -1.17 14.46
N ASP A 60 20.07 -1.43 15.72
CA ASP A 60 20.61 -2.72 16.18
C ASP A 60 19.51 -3.77 16.47
N LEU A 61 18.25 -3.34 16.52
CA LEU A 61 17.08 -4.17 16.83
C LEU A 61 16.12 -4.31 15.64
N LEU A 62 16.51 -3.79 14.47
CA LEU A 62 15.63 -3.59 13.33
C LEU A 62 14.99 -4.90 12.83
N PRO A 63 15.72 -6.04 12.74
CA PRO A 63 15.11 -7.34 12.44
C PRO A 63 14.06 -7.78 13.48
N GLY A 64 14.35 -7.61 14.76
CA GLY A 64 13.44 -8.01 15.85
C GLY A 64 12.19 -7.13 15.90
N LEU A 65 12.34 -5.83 15.66
CA LEU A 65 11.21 -4.90 15.56
C LEU A 65 10.30 -5.28 14.38
N GLY A 66 10.87 -5.50 13.19
CA GLY A 66 10.09 -5.89 12.01
C GLY A 66 9.32 -7.20 12.24
N ASP A 67 9.97 -8.21 12.84
CA ASP A 67 9.31 -9.49 13.17
C ASP A 67 8.15 -9.30 14.16
N GLY A 68 8.36 -8.53 15.23
CA GLY A 68 7.34 -8.27 16.24
C GLY A 68 6.14 -7.51 15.67
N ILE A 69 6.38 -6.47 14.87
CA ILE A 69 5.31 -5.68 14.24
C ILE A 69 4.55 -6.53 13.22
N ALA A 70 5.25 -7.31 12.39
CA ALA A 70 4.65 -8.13 11.34
C ALA A 70 3.64 -9.17 11.86
N THR A 71 3.72 -9.56 13.14
CA THR A 71 2.69 -10.41 13.78
C THR A 71 1.28 -9.79 13.72
N GLY A 72 1.18 -8.46 13.69
CA GLY A 72 -0.09 -7.75 13.63
C GLY A 72 -0.81 -7.87 12.29
N LEU A 73 -0.12 -8.24 11.20
CA LEU A 73 -0.68 -8.38 9.85
C LEU A 73 -1.78 -9.46 9.78
N VAL A 74 -1.73 -10.46 10.67
CA VAL A 74 -2.70 -11.57 10.68
C VAL A 74 -3.76 -11.46 11.77
N SER A 75 -3.75 -10.37 12.56
CA SER A 75 -4.70 -10.18 13.66
C SER A 75 -6.13 -9.99 13.13
N GLY A 76 -7.01 -10.96 13.40
CA GLY A 76 -8.40 -10.95 12.90
C GLY A 76 -8.50 -10.98 11.37
N ILE A 77 -7.51 -11.54 10.66
CA ILE A 77 -7.51 -11.57 9.20
C ILE A 77 -8.78 -12.25 8.64
N GLY A 78 -9.40 -11.60 7.65
CA GLY A 78 -10.66 -12.04 7.05
C GLY A 78 -11.91 -11.42 7.68
N GLU A 79 -11.80 -10.83 8.89
CA GLU A 79 -12.87 -10.00 9.44
C GLU A 79 -13.10 -8.75 8.59
N GLN A 80 -14.36 -8.31 8.55
CA GLN A 80 -14.82 -7.10 7.87
C GLN A 80 -15.57 -6.24 8.88
N ASP A 81 -15.48 -4.92 8.70
CA ASP A 81 -16.19 -3.93 9.50
C ASP A 81 -15.83 -3.88 11.00
N THR A 82 -14.81 -4.61 11.44
CA THR A 82 -14.35 -4.65 12.83
C THR A 82 -13.15 -3.71 13.07
N ASP A 83 -12.78 -3.50 14.32
CA ASP A 83 -11.62 -2.66 14.68
C ASP A 83 -10.28 -3.39 14.49
N SER A 84 -10.29 -4.70 14.21
CA SER A 84 -9.06 -5.46 13.99
C SER A 84 -8.28 -5.00 12.74
N VAL A 85 -8.94 -4.34 11.79
CA VAL A 85 -8.31 -3.76 10.59
C VAL A 85 -7.20 -2.76 10.95
N TYR A 86 -7.36 -1.98 12.03
CA TYR A 86 -6.36 -0.98 12.42
C TYR A 86 -5.03 -1.63 12.79
N ARG A 87 -5.08 -2.73 13.56
CA ARG A 87 -3.86 -3.45 13.93
C ARG A 87 -3.14 -3.99 12.70
N ARG A 88 -3.88 -4.55 11.72
CA ARG A 88 -3.29 -5.07 10.49
C ARG A 88 -2.69 -3.97 9.62
N SER A 89 -3.48 -2.94 9.28
CA SER A 89 -3.05 -1.90 8.35
C SER A 89 -1.93 -1.03 8.90
N PHE A 90 -1.93 -0.71 10.21
CA PHE A 90 -0.85 0.06 10.82
C PHE A 90 0.42 -0.77 11.03
N SER A 91 0.30 -2.10 11.19
CA SER A 91 1.48 -2.97 11.15
C SER A 91 2.16 -2.90 9.80
N ALA A 92 1.39 -2.88 8.71
CA ALA A 92 1.96 -2.78 7.36
C ALA A 92 2.78 -1.50 7.18
N LEU A 93 2.29 -0.35 7.66
CA LEU A 93 3.06 0.90 7.62
C LEU A 93 4.36 0.84 8.42
N VAL A 94 4.32 0.29 9.64
CA VAL A 94 5.53 0.22 10.46
C VAL A 94 6.54 -0.77 9.88
N VAL A 95 6.09 -1.89 9.29
CA VAL A 95 6.98 -2.79 8.52
C VAL A 95 7.56 -2.08 7.30
N ALA A 96 6.77 -1.25 6.59
CA ALA A 96 7.26 -0.44 5.48
C ALA A 96 8.39 0.50 5.94
N GLU A 97 8.22 1.17 7.07
CA GLU A 97 9.23 2.08 7.63
C GLU A 97 10.52 1.32 8.05
N VAL A 98 10.38 0.11 8.59
CA VAL A 98 11.52 -0.78 8.87
C VAL A 98 12.29 -1.11 7.59
N ILE A 99 11.60 -1.45 6.50
CA ILE A 99 12.22 -1.76 5.19
C ILE A 99 12.86 -0.51 4.57
N ASP A 100 12.23 0.65 4.65
CA ASP A 100 12.79 1.91 4.14
C ASP A 100 14.01 2.34 4.97
N ARG A 101 14.00 2.11 6.29
CA ARG A 101 15.18 2.35 7.13
C ARG A 101 16.35 1.48 6.70
N ASP A 102 16.12 0.18 6.51
CA ASP A 102 17.13 -0.74 6.00
C ASP A 102 17.64 -0.34 4.61
N THR A 103 16.74 0.09 3.73
CA THR A 103 17.10 0.60 2.40
C THR A 103 18.06 1.80 2.45
N ARG A 104 17.87 2.71 3.42
CA ARG A 104 18.74 3.88 3.63
C ARG A 104 20.03 3.53 4.38
N LYS A 105 19.95 2.61 5.35
CA LYS A 105 21.06 2.14 6.17
C LYS A 105 20.96 0.63 6.32
N PRO A 106 21.67 -0.13 5.46
CA PRO A 106 21.59 -1.59 5.47
C PRO A 106 21.97 -2.18 6.84
N ARG A 107 21.04 -2.94 7.42
CA ARG A 107 21.13 -3.60 8.74
C ARG A 107 20.47 -4.98 8.74
N VAL A 108 19.62 -5.27 7.77
CA VAL A 108 18.80 -6.48 7.70
C VAL A 108 19.30 -7.38 6.58
N ALA A 109 19.30 -8.69 6.81
CA ALA A 109 19.64 -9.66 5.77
C ALA A 109 18.53 -9.71 4.70
N ARG A 110 18.90 -9.90 3.43
CA ARG A 110 17.95 -10.04 2.30
C ARG A 110 16.81 -11.01 2.59
N ALA A 111 17.12 -12.20 3.13
CA ALA A 111 16.13 -13.22 3.44
C ALA A 111 15.06 -12.75 4.43
N LYS A 112 15.42 -11.86 5.36
CA LYS A 112 14.49 -11.30 6.34
C LYS A 112 13.57 -10.25 5.72
N VAL A 113 14.09 -9.39 4.84
CA VAL A 113 13.26 -8.46 4.05
C VAL A 113 12.27 -9.21 3.18
N HIS A 114 12.70 -10.33 2.58
CA HIS A 114 11.82 -11.22 1.81
C HIS A 114 10.72 -11.85 2.64
N GLU A 115 11.04 -12.34 3.85
CA GLU A 115 10.04 -12.87 4.77
C GLU A 115 8.95 -11.84 5.11
N TRP A 116 9.34 -10.57 5.34
CA TRP A 116 8.35 -9.50 5.54
C TRP A 116 7.56 -9.20 4.27
N GLY A 117 8.22 -9.24 3.11
CA GLY A 117 7.57 -9.12 1.81
C GLY A 117 6.47 -10.17 1.60
N ASP A 118 6.76 -11.42 1.90
CA ASP A 118 5.79 -12.52 1.80
C ASP A 118 4.60 -12.33 2.75
N LYS A 119 4.86 -11.89 3.99
CA LYS A 119 3.80 -11.59 4.97
C LYS A 119 2.93 -10.42 4.52
N LEU A 120 3.53 -9.36 3.99
CA LEU A 120 2.82 -8.18 3.47
C LEU A 120 1.96 -8.56 2.26
N ALA A 121 2.52 -9.27 1.28
CA ALA A 121 1.79 -9.73 0.10
C ALA A 121 0.63 -10.66 0.48
N THR A 122 0.87 -11.60 1.39
CA THR A 122 -0.15 -12.53 1.88
C THR A 122 -1.28 -11.80 2.60
N TRP A 123 -0.95 -10.91 3.55
CA TRP A 123 -1.96 -10.09 4.22
C TRP A 123 -2.76 -9.26 3.21
N PHE A 124 -2.08 -8.61 2.27
CA PHE A 124 -2.74 -7.78 1.28
C PHE A 124 -3.69 -8.58 0.40
N LEU A 125 -3.33 -9.79 -0.04
CA LEU A 125 -4.26 -10.60 -0.84
C LEU A 125 -5.44 -11.15 -0.03
N LEU A 126 -5.23 -11.45 1.25
CA LEU A 126 -6.26 -12.02 2.13
C LEU A 126 -7.19 -10.98 2.75
N GLU A 127 -6.78 -9.72 2.85
CA GLU A 127 -7.55 -8.65 3.47
C GLU A 127 -8.93 -8.50 2.83
N ARG A 128 -9.94 -8.40 3.69
CA ARG A 128 -11.35 -8.26 3.31
C ARG A 128 -11.93 -6.92 3.75
N ASP A 129 -11.36 -6.30 4.78
CA ASP A 129 -11.73 -4.96 5.18
C ASP A 129 -10.95 -3.94 4.35
N GLU A 130 -11.61 -3.35 3.37
CA GLU A 130 -11.02 -2.40 2.42
C GLU A 130 -11.40 -0.94 2.74
N ARG A 131 -11.88 -0.66 3.95
CA ARG A 131 -12.35 0.67 4.32
C ARG A 131 -11.21 1.69 4.32
N GLY A 132 -11.50 2.85 3.73
CA GLY A 132 -10.65 4.04 3.79
C GLY A 132 -10.83 4.80 5.11
N TYR A 133 -11.64 5.85 5.08
CA TYR A 133 -12.05 6.61 6.28
C TYR A 133 -13.22 5.94 7.02
N VAL A 134 -13.13 5.83 8.34
CA VAL A 134 -14.21 5.38 9.22
C VAL A 134 -14.65 6.54 10.12
N PRO A 135 -15.90 7.03 9.99
CA PRO A 135 -16.41 8.11 10.84
C PRO A 135 -16.22 7.82 12.33
N GLY A 136 -15.64 8.78 13.05
CA GLY A 136 -15.35 8.68 14.49
C GLY A 136 -14.15 7.80 14.87
N LYS A 137 -13.54 7.06 13.92
CA LYS A 137 -12.38 6.18 14.15
C LYS A 137 -11.17 6.51 13.28
N GLY A 138 -11.32 7.39 12.30
CA GLY A 138 -10.28 7.85 11.39
C GLY A 138 -9.94 6.85 10.30
N TRP A 139 -8.70 6.88 9.82
CA TRP A 139 -8.27 6.08 8.67
C TRP A 139 -8.00 4.62 9.06
N ALA A 140 -8.71 3.68 8.41
CA ALA A 140 -8.39 2.26 8.41
C ALA A 140 -7.36 1.95 7.33
N HIS A 141 -7.59 2.44 6.10
CA HIS A 141 -6.57 2.56 5.04
C HIS A 141 -5.83 1.26 4.68
N SER A 142 -6.48 0.10 4.78
CA SER A 142 -5.81 -1.19 4.52
C SER A 142 -5.20 -1.27 3.11
N ILE A 143 -5.92 -0.79 2.08
CA ILE A 143 -5.41 -0.75 0.71
C ILE A 143 -4.27 0.26 0.56
N ALA A 144 -4.46 1.48 1.09
CA ALA A 144 -3.47 2.56 1.02
C ALA A 144 -2.15 2.19 1.74
N HIS A 145 -2.24 1.65 2.96
CA HIS A 145 -1.07 1.22 3.73
C HIS A 145 -0.38 0.00 3.10
N GLY A 146 -1.14 -0.91 2.50
CA GLY A 146 -0.55 -2.01 1.76
C GLY A 146 0.16 -1.57 0.49
N ALA A 147 -0.37 -0.55 -0.22
CA ALA A 147 0.34 0.09 -1.31
C ALA A 147 1.68 0.68 -0.83
N ASP A 148 1.69 1.44 0.26
CA ASP A 148 2.91 2.04 0.80
C ASP A 148 3.96 0.98 1.19
N ALA A 149 3.52 -0.13 1.79
CA ALA A 149 4.39 -1.24 2.18
C ALA A 149 4.99 -1.98 0.97
N LEU A 150 4.19 -2.21 -0.08
CA LEU A 150 4.68 -2.72 -1.37
C LEU A 150 5.64 -1.71 -2.04
N GLY A 151 5.41 -0.41 -1.85
CA GLY A 151 6.30 0.67 -2.28
C GLY A 151 7.67 0.61 -1.62
N ALA A 152 7.73 0.34 -0.31
CA ALA A 152 8.99 0.14 0.41
C ALA A 152 9.78 -1.06 -0.14
N LEU A 153 9.09 -2.19 -0.42
CA LEU A 153 9.70 -3.35 -1.09
C LEU A 153 10.23 -2.98 -2.48
N ALA A 154 9.44 -2.26 -3.28
CA ALA A 154 9.83 -1.84 -4.63
C ALA A 154 11.10 -0.96 -4.64
N ARG A 155 11.30 -0.14 -3.60
CA ARG A 155 12.50 0.69 -3.42
C ARG A 155 13.69 -0.08 -2.83
N SER A 156 13.46 -1.20 -2.15
CA SER A 156 14.52 -1.94 -1.47
C SER A 156 15.55 -2.53 -2.45
N PRO A 157 16.87 -2.41 -2.17
CA PRO A 157 17.90 -3.08 -2.95
C PRO A 157 17.84 -4.61 -2.81
N HIS A 158 17.12 -5.12 -1.82
CA HIS A 158 16.88 -6.55 -1.61
C HIS A 158 15.83 -7.13 -2.56
N CYS A 159 15.07 -6.31 -3.29
CA CYS A 159 14.12 -6.78 -4.31
C CYS A 159 14.73 -6.66 -5.71
N GLY A 160 14.84 -7.81 -6.39
CA GLY A 160 15.30 -7.94 -7.79
C GLY A 160 14.12 -8.19 -8.74
N PRO A 161 14.39 -8.62 -9.98
CA PRO A 161 13.34 -8.79 -11.01
C PRO A 161 12.16 -9.67 -10.57
N GLY A 162 12.44 -10.81 -9.94
CA GLY A 162 11.40 -11.74 -9.48
C GLY A 162 10.52 -11.14 -8.38
N GLU A 163 11.12 -10.53 -7.36
CA GLU A 163 10.35 -9.91 -6.28
C GLU A 163 9.55 -8.69 -6.76
N LEU A 164 10.09 -7.91 -7.69
CA LEU A 164 9.37 -6.77 -8.28
C LEU A 164 8.20 -7.20 -9.17
N LEU A 165 8.33 -8.32 -9.88
CA LEU A 165 7.21 -8.92 -10.62
C LEU A 165 6.10 -9.37 -9.67
N VAL A 166 6.45 -10.00 -8.54
CA VAL A 166 5.47 -10.36 -7.49
C VAL A 166 4.73 -9.12 -6.97
N VAL A 167 5.42 -7.99 -6.76
CA VAL A 167 4.77 -6.74 -6.37
C VAL A 167 3.74 -6.30 -7.42
N LEU A 168 4.08 -6.35 -8.71
CA LEU A 168 3.12 -6.03 -9.78
C LEU A 168 1.93 -6.99 -9.78
N ASP A 169 2.17 -8.29 -9.65
CA ASP A 169 1.09 -9.29 -9.65
C ASP A 169 0.14 -9.09 -8.46
N VAL A 170 0.66 -8.83 -7.26
CA VAL A 170 -0.14 -8.52 -6.07
C VAL A 170 -1.00 -7.27 -6.27
N ILE A 171 -0.43 -6.20 -6.85
CA ILE A 171 -1.19 -4.99 -7.20
C ILE A 171 -2.28 -5.31 -8.23
N GLY A 172 -1.91 -6.04 -9.29
CA GLY A 172 -2.81 -6.44 -10.38
C GLY A 172 -3.98 -7.26 -9.86
N ASP A 173 -3.74 -8.25 -9.02
CA ASP A 173 -4.77 -9.07 -8.40
C ASP A 173 -5.70 -8.25 -7.51
N ARG A 174 -5.14 -7.29 -6.77
CA ARG A 174 -5.96 -6.42 -5.92
C ARG A 174 -6.87 -5.51 -6.75
N VAL A 175 -6.32 -4.79 -7.74
CA VAL A 175 -7.11 -3.83 -8.53
C VAL A 175 -8.12 -4.52 -9.45
N THR A 176 -7.87 -5.77 -9.86
CA THR A 176 -8.76 -6.56 -10.73
C THR A 176 -9.67 -7.56 -9.99
N ARG A 177 -9.67 -7.54 -8.65
CA ARG A 177 -10.50 -8.43 -7.84
C ARG A 177 -11.97 -8.32 -8.26
N PRO A 178 -12.64 -9.43 -8.64
CA PRO A 178 -14.05 -9.40 -9.03
C PRO A 178 -14.97 -9.08 -7.85
N ARG A 179 -16.14 -8.48 -8.12
CA ARG A 179 -17.21 -8.22 -7.14
C ARG A 179 -16.71 -7.54 -5.88
N GLN A 180 -16.12 -6.37 -6.03
CA GLN A 180 -15.60 -5.62 -4.91
C GLN A 180 -16.77 -5.09 -4.08
N ALA A 181 -16.60 -5.06 -2.75
CA ALA A 181 -17.64 -4.55 -1.86
C ALA A 181 -17.75 -3.02 -1.92
N THR A 182 -16.69 -2.33 -2.39
CA THR A 182 -16.62 -0.87 -2.42
C THR A 182 -15.73 -0.36 -3.56
N VAL A 183 -16.02 0.85 -4.04
CA VAL A 183 -15.09 1.65 -4.85
C VAL A 183 -14.25 2.47 -3.89
N TRP A 184 -12.93 2.43 -4.07
CA TRP A 184 -12.00 3.16 -3.21
C TRP A 184 -12.02 4.65 -3.52
N TYR A 185 -11.90 5.49 -2.48
CA TYR A 185 -12.03 6.94 -2.61
C TYR A 185 -11.09 7.74 -1.68
N SER A 186 -10.20 7.06 -0.95
CA SER A 186 -9.26 7.64 0.02
C SER A 186 -7.81 7.62 -0.49
N GLY A 187 -7.60 7.78 -1.81
CA GLY A 187 -6.28 7.89 -2.43
C GLY A 187 -5.55 6.56 -2.70
N GLU A 188 -6.25 5.44 -2.59
CA GLU A 188 -5.70 4.09 -2.77
C GLU A 188 -5.11 3.88 -4.17
N ALA A 189 -5.83 4.32 -5.21
CA ALA A 189 -5.40 4.19 -6.59
C ALA A 189 -4.09 4.95 -6.87
N ASP A 190 -3.93 6.14 -6.29
CA ASP A 190 -2.72 6.95 -6.43
C ASP A 190 -1.51 6.31 -5.74
N ARG A 191 -1.69 5.73 -4.56
CA ARG A 191 -0.60 5.05 -3.83
C ARG A 191 -0.18 3.75 -4.50
N LEU A 192 -1.13 2.97 -5.03
CA LEU A 192 -0.84 1.78 -5.83
C LEU A 192 -0.11 2.15 -7.12
N ALA A 193 -0.55 3.20 -7.82
CA ALA A 193 0.12 3.71 -9.00
C ALA A 193 1.56 4.16 -8.68
N MET A 194 1.77 4.87 -7.56
CA MET A 194 3.11 5.29 -7.12
C MET A 194 4.03 4.11 -6.86
N THR A 195 3.50 3.04 -6.26
CA THR A 195 4.23 1.79 -6.08
C THR A 195 4.63 1.16 -7.41
N THR A 196 3.71 1.13 -8.39
CA THR A 196 4.03 0.70 -9.75
C THR A 196 5.11 1.58 -10.38
N ILE A 197 5.07 2.91 -10.20
CA ILE A 197 6.14 3.81 -10.67
C ILE A 197 7.48 3.44 -10.04
N HIS A 198 7.53 3.11 -8.75
CA HIS A 198 8.75 2.64 -8.10
C HIS A 198 9.27 1.35 -8.73
N VAL A 199 8.40 0.37 -8.99
CA VAL A 199 8.79 -0.88 -9.67
C VAL A 199 9.33 -0.61 -11.07
N LEU A 200 8.57 0.11 -11.91
CA LEU A 200 8.97 0.41 -13.29
C LEU A 200 10.24 1.26 -13.34
N GLY A 201 10.39 2.19 -12.39
CA GLY A 201 11.58 3.03 -12.24
C GLY A 201 12.88 2.25 -11.99
N ARG A 202 12.78 1.01 -11.49
CA ARG A 202 13.95 0.13 -11.31
C ARG A 202 14.48 -0.40 -12.65
N GLY A 203 13.66 -0.45 -13.70
CA GLY A 203 14.08 -0.98 -15.01
C GLY A 203 14.47 -2.47 -15.00
N LEU A 204 13.99 -3.22 -14.01
CA LEU A 204 14.37 -4.62 -13.79
C LEU A 204 13.32 -5.63 -14.27
N VAL A 205 12.07 -5.20 -14.45
CA VAL A 205 10.99 -6.06 -14.96
C VAL A 205 10.91 -5.93 -16.48
N PRO A 206 11.00 -7.03 -17.25
CA PRO A 206 10.88 -6.99 -18.71
C PRO A 206 9.53 -6.46 -19.19
N ASP A 207 9.54 -5.68 -20.27
CA ASP A 207 8.33 -5.09 -20.86
C ASP A 207 7.32 -6.15 -21.33
N GLU A 208 7.82 -7.28 -21.80
CA GLU A 208 7.03 -8.47 -22.18
C GLU A 208 6.15 -9.01 -21.03
N LEU A 209 6.48 -8.67 -19.77
CA LEU A 209 5.66 -8.98 -18.60
C LEU A 209 4.77 -7.80 -18.17
N VAL A 210 5.24 -6.56 -18.36
CA VAL A 210 4.47 -5.35 -18.00
C VAL A 210 3.28 -5.13 -18.93
N GLU A 211 3.45 -5.36 -20.24
CA GLU A 211 2.37 -5.13 -21.22
C GLU A 211 1.15 -6.04 -21.00
N PRO A 212 1.29 -7.38 -20.85
CA PRO A 212 0.15 -8.25 -20.55
C PRO A 212 -0.47 -7.93 -19.18
N TRP A 213 0.34 -7.53 -18.20
CA TRP A 213 -0.14 -7.13 -16.89
C TRP A 213 -1.03 -5.87 -16.97
N LEU A 214 -0.64 -4.85 -17.74
CA LEU A 214 -1.46 -3.67 -18.00
C LEU A 214 -2.74 -4.01 -18.79
N GLU A 215 -2.66 -4.89 -19.79
CA GLU A 215 -3.82 -5.35 -20.58
C GLU A 215 -4.85 -6.06 -19.69
N ARG A 216 -4.40 -6.90 -18.74
CA ARG A 216 -5.27 -7.55 -17.75
C ARG A 216 -6.06 -6.53 -16.94
N ILE A 217 -5.41 -5.46 -16.47
CA ILE A 217 -6.07 -4.39 -15.70
C ILE A 217 -7.03 -3.60 -16.59
N ALA A 218 -6.64 -3.29 -17.83
CA ALA A 218 -7.49 -2.59 -18.79
C ALA A 218 -8.73 -3.39 -19.20
N LEU A 219 -8.65 -4.72 -19.22
CA LEU A 219 -9.80 -5.59 -19.40
C LEU A 219 -10.75 -5.51 -18.20
N ALA A 220 -10.22 -5.54 -16.97
CA ALA A 220 -11.02 -5.40 -15.75
C ALA A 220 -11.66 -4.00 -15.60
N ALA A 221 -11.03 -2.97 -16.17
CA ALA A 221 -11.59 -1.61 -16.21
C ALA A 221 -12.75 -1.43 -17.21
N ARG A 222 -13.06 -2.45 -18.04
CA ARG A 222 -14.14 -2.39 -19.02
C ARG A 222 -15.46 -2.89 -18.44
N PRO A 223 -16.56 -2.17 -18.67
CA PRO A 223 -17.87 -2.70 -18.33
C PRO A 223 -18.18 -3.96 -19.17
N PRO A 224 -18.78 -5.00 -18.57
CA PRO A 224 -19.19 -6.19 -19.31
C PRO A 224 -20.24 -5.85 -20.38
N ARG A 225 -20.23 -6.59 -21.49
CA ARG A 225 -21.16 -6.39 -22.62
C ARG A 225 -22.60 -6.72 -22.25
N GLU A 226 -22.79 -7.79 -21.48
CA GLU A 226 -24.08 -8.22 -20.96
C GLU A 226 -24.14 -7.83 -19.49
N ARG A 227 -25.17 -7.08 -19.13
CA ARG A 227 -25.40 -6.60 -17.76
C ARG A 227 -26.58 -7.38 -17.21
N SER A 228 -26.43 -7.94 -16.01
CA SER A 228 -27.60 -8.37 -15.24
C SER A 228 -28.25 -7.12 -14.65
N ASP A 229 -29.58 -7.08 -14.62
CA ASP A 229 -30.30 -6.02 -13.92
C ASP A 229 -29.92 -6.03 -12.43
N GLY A 230 -29.45 -4.89 -11.92
CA GLY A 230 -29.06 -4.72 -10.51
C GLY A 230 -27.56 -4.75 -10.23
N ASP A 231 -26.70 -5.06 -11.21
CA ASP A 231 -25.24 -5.02 -11.03
C ASP A 231 -24.69 -3.58 -11.06
N ASP A 232 -24.07 -3.14 -9.95
CA ASP A 232 -23.25 -1.92 -9.96
C ASP A 232 -21.94 -2.18 -10.71
N VAL A 233 -21.87 -1.65 -11.93
CA VAL A 233 -20.70 -1.78 -12.80
C VAL A 233 -19.43 -1.16 -12.22
N TYR A 234 -19.56 -0.15 -11.35
CA TYR A 234 -18.41 0.53 -10.79
C TYR A 234 -17.77 -0.30 -9.66
N LEU A 235 -18.53 -1.15 -8.97
CA LEU A 235 -17.96 -2.17 -8.06
C LEU A 235 -17.15 -3.24 -8.79
N GLN A 236 -17.31 -3.36 -10.11
CA GLN A 236 -16.55 -4.31 -10.93
C GLN A 236 -15.35 -3.65 -11.63
N THR A 237 -15.50 -2.39 -12.03
CA THR A 237 -14.55 -1.72 -12.95
C THR A 237 -13.86 -0.49 -12.36
N GLY A 238 -14.43 0.09 -11.31
CA GLY A 238 -14.07 1.42 -10.81
C GLY A 238 -12.63 1.51 -10.31
N ASN A 239 -12.18 0.52 -9.53
CA ASN A 239 -10.84 0.53 -8.95
C ASN A 239 -9.74 0.27 -9.99
N ALA A 240 -9.95 -0.65 -10.93
CA ALA A 240 -9.05 -0.85 -12.07
C ALA A 240 -8.97 0.41 -12.97
N ALA A 241 -10.11 1.05 -13.24
CA ALA A 241 -10.15 2.29 -14.01
C ALA A 241 -9.46 3.46 -13.29
N ALA A 242 -9.70 3.62 -11.98
CA ALA A 242 -9.05 4.63 -11.16
C ALA A 242 -7.53 4.43 -11.13
N PHE A 243 -7.07 3.18 -10.96
CA PHE A 243 -5.66 2.82 -10.99
C PHE A 243 -4.98 3.19 -12.32
N LEU A 244 -5.57 2.82 -13.47
CA LEU A 244 -4.99 3.15 -14.79
C LEU A 244 -4.90 4.67 -15.02
N ARG A 245 -5.91 5.43 -14.57
CA ARG A 245 -5.90 6.89 -14.65
C ARG A 245 -4.81 7.48 -13.76
N ALA A 246 -4.69 7.02 -12.53
CA ALA A 246 -3.64 7.45 -11.60
C ALA A 246 -2.24 7.14 -12.15
N LEU A 247 -2.02 5.92 -12.67
CA LEU A 247 -0.76 5.53 -13.29
C LEU A 247 -0.42 6.37 -14.52
N TYR A 248 -1.40 6.64 -15.39
CA TYR A 248 -1.21 7.55 -16.52
C TYR A 248 -0.82 8.95 -16.06
N LEU A 249 -1.53 9.53 -15.08
CA LEU A 249 -1.24 10.88 -14.58
C LEU A 249 0.15 10.97 -13.97
N GLN A 250 0.56 9.97 -13.19
CA GLN A 250 1.89 9.95 -12.57
C GLN A 250 3.00 9.72 -13.60
N LEU A 251 2.78 8.90 -14.64
CA LEU A 251 3.72 8.80 -15.76
C LEU A 251 3.75 10.04 -16.64
N ALA A 252 2.63 10.75 -16.81
CA ALA A 252 2.56 11.92 -17.67
C ALA A 252 3.16 13.15 -16.99
N LEU A 253 2.83 13.37 -15.72
CA LEU A 253 3.10 14.62 -14.99
C LEU A 253 4.11 14.46 -13.84
N GLY A 254 4.34 13.23 -13.39
CA GLY A 254 5.20 12.97 -12.25
C GLY A 254 6.69 13.19 -12.53
N PRO A 255 7.49 13.39 -11.47
CA PRO A 255 8.93 13.65 -11.58
C PRO A 255 9.73 12.40 -11.94
N ALA A 256 9.17 11.20 -11.74
CA ALA A 256 9.83 9.94 -12.05
C ALA A 256 9.97 9.72 -13.56
N THR A 257 11.12 9.23 -13.99
CA THR A 257 11.42 8.92 -15.39
C THR A 257 11.79 7.45 -15.51
N PRO A 258 10.82 6.51 -15.39
CA PRO A 258 11.10 5.12 -15.63
C PRO A 258 11.63 4.91 -17.05
N PRO A 259 12.42 3.85 -17.29
CA PRO A 259 12.81 3.48 -18.64
C PRO A 259 11.59 3.39 -19.54
N ARG A 260 11.73 3.86 -20.79
CA ARG A 260 10.65 3.84 -21.80
C ARG A 260 9.35 4.52 -21.37
N ARG A 261 9.41 5.54 -20.49
CA ARG A 261 8.27 6.37 -20.07
C ARG A 261 7.33 6.74 -21.23
N SER A 262 7.87 7.18 -22.37
CA SER A 262 7.07 7.55 -23.53
C SER A 262 6.24 6.39 -24.10
N ASP A 263 6.82 5.19 -24.20
CA ASP A 263 6.13 4.00 -24.70
C ASP A 263 5.02 3.56 -23.74
N LEU A 264 5.31 3.59 -22.42
CA LEU A 264 4.34 3.29 -21.37
C LEU A 264 3.16 4.27 -21.40
N VAL A 265 3.43 5.56 -21.58
CA VAL A 265 2.38 6.59 -21.72
C VAL A 265 1.52 6.32 -22.94
N LEU A 266 2.14 6.03 -24.10
CA LEU A 266 1.40 5.72 -25.33
C LEU A 266 0.54 4.46 -25.17
N ASN A 267 1.08 3.41 -24.55
CA ASN A 267 0.32 2.19 -24.26
C ASN A 267 -0.87 2.49 -23.34
N LEU A 268 -0.67 3.20 -22.23
CA LEU A 268 -1.76 3.58 -21.32
C LEU A 268 -2.83 4.44 -21.99
N VAL A 269 -2.46 5.35 -22.89
CA VAL A 269 -3.44 6.10 -23.69
C VAL A 269 -4.30 5.15 -24.53
N GLN A 270 -3.70 4.15 -25.19
CA GLN A 270 -4.46 3.16 -25.96
C GLN A 270 -5.36 2.29 -25.06
N LEU A 271 -4.86 1.86 -23.90
CA LEU A 271 -5.62 1.07 -22.93
C LEU A 271 -6.82 1.85 -22.38
N LEU A 272 -6.61 3.10 -21.95
CA LEU A 272 -7.66 3.98 -21.44
C LEU A 272 -8.72 4.29 -22.50
N ARG A 273 -8.34 4.53 -23.75
CA ARG A 273 -9.29 4.70 -24.87
C ARG A 273 -10.15 3.47 -25.07
N ARG A 274 -9.55 2.27 -25.02
CA ARG A 274 -10.30 1.01 -25.16
C ARG A 274 -11.15 0.70 -23.92
N ALA A 275 -10.72 1.11 -22.73
CA ALA A 275 -11.48 0.93 -21.48
C ALA A 275 -12.68 1.88 -21.37
N HIS A 276 -12.57 3.08 -21.92
CA HIS A 276 -13.57 4.15 -21.83
C HIS A 276 -13.93 4.77 -23.19
N PRO A 277 -14.41 3.96 -24.16
CA PRO A 277 -14.63 4.44 -25.53
C PRO A 277 -15.72 5.52 -25.62
N ALA A 278 -16.67 5.57 -24.69
CA ALA A 278 -17.72 6.60 -24.65
C ALA A 278 -17.17 8.01 -24.41
N TYR A 279 -16.02 8.14 -23.74
CA TYR A 279 -15.42 9.43 -23.38
C TYR A 279 -14.14 9.72 -24.17
N LEU A 280 -13.38 8.68 -24.50
CA LEU A 280 -12.04 8.79 -25.08
C LEU A 280 -11.91 8.15 -26.47
N GLY A 281 -12.97 7.49 -26.96
CA GLY A 281 -12.99 6.90 -28.29
C GLY A 281 -13.02 7.94 -29.40
N PRO A 282 -12.88 7.52 -30.68
CA PRO A 282 -13.07 8.41 -31.81
C PRO A 282 -14.41 9.12 -31.69
N SER A 283 -14.42 10.45 -31.85
CA SER A 283 -15.65 11.22 -31.93
C SER A 283 -16.39 10.79 -33.19
N HIS A 284 -17.28 9.80 -33.09
CA HIS A 284 -18.30 9.64 -34.11
C HIS A 284 -19.18 10.88 -34.00
N HIS A 285 -19.00 11.83 -34.93
CA HIS A 285 -19.96 12.90 -35.13
C HIS A 285 -21.33 12.23 -35.28
N ARG A 286 -22.15 12.34 -34.22
CA ARG A 286 -23.60 12.18 -34.35
C ARG A 286 -24.05 13.41 -35.14
N ALA A 287 -24.02 13.29 -36.46
CA ALA A 287 -24.87 14.09 -37.34
C ALA A 287 -26.32 13.63 -37.14
#